data_AF-A0A7K3GSU5-F1
#
_entry.id   AF-A0A7K3GSU5-F1
#
_cell.length_a   1.000
_cell.length_b   1.000
_cell.length_c   1.000
_cell.angle_alpha   90.00
_cell.angle_beta   90.00
_cell.angle_gamma   90.00
#
_symmetry.space_group_name_H-M   'P 1'
#
loop_
_entity.id
_entity.type
_entity.pdbx_description
1 polymer ?
#
loop_
_entity_poly.entity_id
_entity_poly.type
_entity_poly.pdbx_seq_one_letter_code
_entity_poly.pdbx_strand_id
1 'polypeptide(L)'
;MRGTSGTGADSAGGRAVRPAAPVVVGVGASRGVPVEEVLALVALALGEAGLTAASVTELATLDAKATEPGIAGAAERLAVPLVTYSAAELAAVGVPHPSGAAFAAVGTASVAEAAALAGGGELLVPKRRSAARPARATCAVVRRSGGGTADPGAGAEDGVRHHHAYGHAHSHAR
;
A
#
# COMPACT_ATOMS: atom_id res chain seq x y z
N MET A 1 -7.88 -68.44 4.85
CA MET A 1 -8.36 -67.14 5.37
C MET A 1 -7.18 -66.38 5.96
N ARG A 2 -6.58 -65.47 5.19
CA ARG A 2 -5.63 -64.46 5.69
C ARG A 2 -5.98 -63.16 4.97
N GLY A 3 -6.40 -62.17 5.74
CA GLY A 3 -6.76 -60.85 5.24
C GLY A 3 -5.51 -59.99 5.03
N THR A 4 -5.57 -59.16 4.01
CA THR A 4 -4.82 -57.91 3.92
C THR A 4 -5.74 -56.89 3.26
N SER A 5 -6.61 -56.27 4.05
CA SER A 5 -7.26 -55.02 3.67
C SER A 5 -6.20 -53.92 3.73
N GLY A 6 -5.61 -53.61 2.58
CA GLY A 6 -4.77 -52.43 2.39
C GLY A 6 -5.60 -51.19 2.69
N THR A 7 -5.32 -50.58 3.84
CA THR A 7 -5.93 -49.32 4.27
C THR A 7 -5.32 -48.21 3.43
N GLY A 8 -6.18 -47.43 2.77
CA GLY A 8 -5.81 -46.25 2.03
C GLY A 8 -5.11 -45.24 2.93
N ALA A 9 -4.03 -44.69 2.40
CA ALA A 9 -3.44 -43.44 2.88
C ALA A 9 -3.05 -42.65 1.64
N ASP A 10 -4.05 -42.16 0.91
CA ASP A 10 -3.81 -41.01 0.04
C ASP A 10 -3.69 -39.80 0.97
N SER A 11 -2.45 -39.49 1.34
CA SER A 11 -2.13 -38.27 2.08
C SER A 11 -2.21 -37.11 1.12
N ALA A 12 -3.44 -36.65 0.86
CA ALA A 12 -3.70 -35.36 0.25
C ALA A 12 -3.26 -34.28 1.25
N GLY A 13 -1.97 -33.99 1.27
CA GLY A 13 -1.40 -32.81 1.90
C GLY A 13 -1.95 -31.58 1.19
N GLY A 14 -3.13 -31.14 1.62
CA GLY A 14 -3.70 -29.86 1.21
C GLY A 14 -2.72 -28.78 1.61
N ARG A 15 -1.95 -28.27 0.64
CA ARG A 15 -1.10 -27.10 0.87
C ARG A 15 -2.05 -25.98 1.20
N ALA A 16 -2.16 -25.65 2.50
CA ALA A 16 -2.91 -24.50 2.96
C ALA A 16 -2.45 -23.31 2.12
N VAL A 17 -3.33 -22.82 1.25
CA VAL A 17 -3.09 -21.60 0.49
C VAL A 17 -3.00 -20.52 1.54
N ARG A 18 -1.78 -20.13 1.93
CA ARG A 18 -1.60 -18.94 2.75
C ARG A 18 -2.13 -17.78 1.90
N PRO A 19 -3.05 -16.96 2.43
CA PRO A 19 -3.48 -15.78 1.71
C PRO A 19 -2.24 -14.97 1.33
N ALA A 20 -2.24 -14.45 0.10
CA ALA A 20 -1.15 -13.61 -0.38
C ALA A 20 -0.93 -12.46 0.62
N ALA A 21 0.33 -12.19 0.94
CA ALA A 21 0.68 -11.16 1.89
C ALA A 21 0.22 -9.77 1.36
N PRO A 22 -0.28 -8.86 2.23
CA PRO A 22 -0.82 -7.57 1.79
C PRO A 22 0.26 -6.73 1.10
N VAL A 23 -0.08 -6.10 -0.02
CA VAL A 23 0.78 -5.13 -0.70
C VAL A 23 0.28 -3.71 -0.45
N VAL A 24 1.17 -2.85 0.02
CA VAL A 24 0.93 -1.43 0.30
C VAL A 24 1.73 -0.62 -0.71
N VAL A 25 1.09 0.41 -1.27
CA VAL A 25 1.80 1.37 -2.13
C VAL A 25 1.76 2.75 -1.50
N GLY A 26 2.92 3.22 -1.06
CA GLY A 26 3.05 4.59 -0.57
C GLY A 26 3.21 5.55 -1.75
N VAL A 27 2.48 6.66 -1.74
CA VAL A 27 2.41 7.63 -2.84
C VAL A 27 2.67 9.04 -2.30
N GLY A 28 3.51 9.78 -3.02
CA GLY A 28 3.70 11.22 -2.84
C GLY A 28 3.48 11.94 -4.16
N ALA A 29 2.90 13.14 -4.12
CA ALA A 29 2.69 13.92 -5.34
C ALA A 29 2.71 15.44 -5.13
N SER A 30 3.03 16.15 -6.21
CA SER A 30 2.86 17.60 -6.34
C SER A 30 1.38 17.95 -6.54
N ARG A 31 0.97 19.16 -6.14
CA ARG A 31 -0.41 19.64 -6.27
C ARG A 31 -0.89 19.57 -7.72
N GLY A 32 -2.08 19.02 -7.95
CA GLY A 32 -2.77 18.91 -9.23
C GLY A 32 -2.27 17.77 -10.12
N VAL A 33 -1.65 16.73 -9.55
CA VAL A 33 -1.16 15.59 -10.34
C VAL A 33 -2.35 14.89 -11.00
N PRO A 34 -2.27 14.49 -12.29
CA PRO A 34 -3.33 13.70 -12.91
C PRO A 34 -3.43 12.33 -12.24
N VAL A 35 -4.64 11.80 -12.13
CA VAL A 35 -4.89 10.45 -11.60
C VAL A 35 -4.14 9.40 -12.42
N GLU A 36 -4.11 9.59 -13.73
CA GLU A 36 -3.48 8.71 -14.71
C GLU A 36 -1.96 8.65 -14.52
N GLU A 37 -1.33 9.77 -14.12
CA GLU A 37 0.10 9.80 -13.83
C GLU A 37 0.43 8.97 -12.58
N VAL A 38 -0.43 9.03 -11.55
CA VAL A 38 -0.30 8.21 -10.34
C VAL A 38 -0.54 6.74 -10.68
N LEU A 39 -1.62 6.40 -11.38
CA LEU A 39 -1.95 5.03 -11.77
C LEU A 39 -0.86 4.39 -12.65
N ALA A 40 -0.35 5.12 -13.64
CA ALA A 40 0.73 4.63 -14.50
C ALA A 40 2.00 4.35 -13.71
N LEU A 41 2.35 5.23 -12.76
CA LEU A 41 3.49 5.04 -11.88
C LEU A 41 3.32 3.83 -10.95
N VAL A 42 2.13 3.66 -10.35
CA VAL A 42 1.82 2.50 -9.50
C VAL A 42 1.90 1.20 -10.32
N ALA A 43 1.30 1.16 -11.50
CA ALA A 43 1.34 -0.01 -12.38
C ALA A 43 2.78 -0.39 -12.77
N LEU A 44 3.62 0.61 -13.09
CA LEU A 44 5.02 0.40 -13.40
C LEU A 44 5.78 -0.21 -12.21
N ALA A 45 5.62 0.37 -11.02
CA ALA A 45 6.29 -0.13 -9.83
C ALA A 45 5.84 -1.54 -9.44
N LEU A 46 4.55 -1.86 -9.57
CA LEU A 46 4.06 -3.23 -9.34
C LEU A 46 4.65 -4.22 -10.35
N GLY A 47 4.76 -3.83 -11.62
CA GLY A 47 5.39 -4.63 -12.67
C GLY A 47 6.86 -4.97 -12.36
N GLU A 48 7.63 -4.04 -11.81
CA GLU A 48 9.01 -4.30 -11.36
C GLU A 48 9.11 -5.38 -10.27
N ALA A 49 8.07 -5.52 -9.44
CA ALA A 49 7.98 -6.55 -8.41
C ALA A 49 7.29 -7.84 -8.88
N GLY A 50 6.88 -7.93 -10.15
CA GLY A 50 6.08 -9.06 -10.67
C GLY A 50 4.67 -9.13 -10.09
N LEU A 51 4.13 -7.99 -9.64
CA LEU A 51 2.81 -7.86 -9.03
C LEU A 51 1.83 -7.20 -9.99
N THR A 52 0.54 -7.33 -9.69
CA THR A 52 -0.55 -6.67 -10.42
C THR A 52 -1.30 -5.71 -9.51
N ALA A 53 -2.12 -4.83 -10.09
CA ALA A 53 -2.99 -3.94 -9.33
C ALA A 53 -3.87 -4.69 -8.31
N ALA A 54 -4.30 -5.92 -8.63
CA ALA A 54 -5.11 -6.76 -7.75
C ALA A 54 -4.36 -7.23 -6.49
N SER A 55 -3.03 -7.13 -6.44
CA SER A 55 -2.26 -7.42 -5.23
C SER A 55 -2.30 -6.28 -4.21
N VAL A 56 -2.61 -5.05 -4.66
CA VAL A 56 -2.63 -3.87 -3.80
C VAL A 56 -3.82 -3.95 -2.84
N THR A 57 -3.55 -3.70 -1.57
CA THR A 57 -4.55 -3.71 -0.49
C THR A 57 -4.86 -2.31 0.04
N GLU A 58 -3.93 -1.35 -0.15
CA GLU A 58 -4.10 0.04 0.26
C GLU A 58 -3.10 0.94 -0.48
N LEU A 59 -3.50 2.20 -0.68
CA LEU A 59 -2.56 3.30 -0.94
C LEU A 59 -2.29 4.03 0.37
N ALA A 60 -1.05 4.50 0.57
CA ALA A 60 -0.66 5.25 1.76
C ALA A 60 -0.03 6.61 1.39
N THR A 61 -0.30 7.68 2.13
CA THR A 61 0.31 9.00 1.88
C THR A 61 0.41 9.88 3.14
N LEU A 62 0.92 11.11 2.99
CA LEU A 62 0.95 12.14 4.03
C LEU A 62 -0.43 12.81 4.16
N ASP A 63 -0.91 13.13 5.36
CA ASP A 63 -2.22 13.78 5.60
C ASP A 63 -2.46 15.03 4.74
N ALA A 64 -1.43 15.87 4.55
CA ALA A 64 -1.49 17.05 3.69
C ALA A 64 -1.79 16.74 2.20
N LYS A 65 -1.82 15.45 1.83
CA LYS A 65 -2.10 14.92 0.50
C LYS A 65 -3.35 14.05 0.43
N ALA A 66 -4.07 13.88 1.55
CA ALA A 66 -5.28 13.07 1.64
C ALA A 66 -6.35 13.46 0.59
N THR A 67 -6.49 14.77 0.36
CA THR A 67 -7.49 15.34 -0.56
C THR A 67 -6.92 15.72 -1.92
N GLU A 68 -5.69 15.30 -2.24
CA GLU A 68 -5.11 15.54 -3.55
C GLU A 68 -5.87 14.72 -4.60
N PRO A 69 -6.57 15.33 -5.58
CA PRO A 69 -7.47 14.61 -6.48
C PRO A 69 -6.78 13.47 -7.25
N GLY A 70 -5.51 13.64 -7.59
CA GLY A 70 -4.72 12.61 -8.26
C GLY A 70 -4.50 11.36 -7.41
N ILE A 71 -4.27 11.51 -6.10
CA ILE A 71 -4.03 10.39 -5.18
C ILE A 71 -5.36 9.75 -4.76
N ALA A 72 -6.32 10.56 -4.33
CA ALA A 72 -7.65 10.08 -3.94
C ALA A 72 -8.33 9.37 -5.12
N GLY A 73 -8.28 9.98 -6.31
CA GLY A 73 -8.78 9.36 -7.53
C GLY A 73 -8.07 8.04 -7.85
N ALA A 74 -6.75 7.94 -7.69
CA ALA A 74 -6.05 6.67 -7.92
C ALA A 74 -6.51 5.56 -6.96
N ALA A 75 -6.71 5.88 -5.67
CA ALA A 75 -7.25 4.94 -4.69
C ALA A 75 -8.66 4.46 -5.10
N GLU A 76 -9.52 5.36 -5.54
CA GLU A 76 -10.86 5.05 -6.06
C GLU A 76 -10.80 4.10 -7.27
N ARG A 77 -9.91 4.34 -8.24
CA ARG A 77 -9.83 3.51 -9.46
C ARG A 77 -9.24 2.13 -9.19
N LEU A 78 -8.38 2.03 -8.19
CA LEU A 78 -7.85 0.75 -7.70
C LEU A 78 -8.83 0.04 -6.75
N ALA A 79 -9.90 0.70 -6.32
CA ALA A 79 -10.85 0.20 -5.33
C ALA A 79 -10.19 -0.23 -3.99
N VAL A 80 -9.19 0.53 -3.55
CA VAL A 80 -8.48 0.29 -2.28
C VAL A 80 -8.60 1.51 -1.35
N PRO A 81 -8.55 1.32 -0.01
CA PRO A 81 -8.51 2.43 0.92
C PRO A 81 -7.27 3.32 0.69
N LEU A 82 -7.45 4.62 0.95
CA LEU A 82 -6.36 5.58 1.09
C LEU A 82 -6.09 5.79 2.59
N VAL A 83 -4.94 5.36 3.06
CA VAL A 83 -4.45 5.55 4.43
C VAL A 83 -3.55 6.77 4.47
N THR A 84 -3.68 7.58 5.50
CA THR A 84 -2.88 8.80 5.66
C THR A 84 -2.15 8.78 6.98
N TYR A 85 -0.96 9.39 6.97
CA TYR A 85 -0.11 9.53 8.15
C TYR A 85 0.31 10.98 8.32
N SER A 86 0.45 11.40 9.56
CA SER A 86 1.01 12.71 9.90
C SER A 86 2.49 12.80 9.53
N ALA A 87 2.98 14.03 9.38
CA ALA A 87 4.40 14.26 9.17
C ALA A 87 5.28 13.66 10.28
N ALA A 88 4.81 13.70 11.53
CA ALA A 88 5.53 13.19 12.69
C ALA A 88 5.64 11.65 12.65
N GLU A 89 4.55 10.96 12.32
CA GLU A 89 4.56 9.50 12.14
C GLU A 89 5.52 9.10 11.03
N LEU A 90 5.46 9.77 9.88
CA LEU A 90 6.35 9.48 8.75
C LEU A 90 7.82 9.80 9.05
N ALA A 91 8.11 10.79 9.89
CA ALA A 91 9.48 11.11 10.30
C ALA A 91 10.11 10.02 11.17
N ALA A 92 9.29 9.30 11.94
CA ALA A 92 9.75 8.21 12.81
C ALA A 92 10.02 6.90 12.04
N VAL A 93 9.57 6.79 10.79
CA VAL A 93 9.80 5.60 9.96
C VAL A 93 11.23 5.58 9.45
N GLY A 94 11.99 4.56 9.84
CA GLY A 94 13.30 4.27 9.26
C GLY A 94 13.14 3.85 7.80
N VAL A 95 13.61 4.69 6.86
CA VAL A 95 13.64 4.34 5.43
C VAL A 95 15.06 4.09 4.95
N PRO A 96 15.26 3.16 4.00
CA PRO A 96 16.58 2.90 3.43
C PRO A 96 17.09 4.03 2.52
N HIS A 97 16.21 4.84 1.91
CA HIS A 97 16.61 5.90 0.96
C HIS A 97 15.96 7.26 1.28
N PRO A 98 16.50 8.01 2.26
CA PRO A 98 16.00 9.35 2.57
C PRO A 98 16.21 10.30 1.37
N SER A 99 15.22 11.16 1.07
CA SER A 99 15.34 12.15 -0.01
C SER A 99 15.40 13.58 0.55
N GLY A 100 16.45 14.34 0.20
CA GLY A 100 16.68 15.69 0.70
C GLY A 100 15.56 16.72 0.39
N ALA A 101 14.79 16.51 -0.70
CA ALA A 101 13.68 17.40 -1.06
C ALA A 101 12.43 17.24 -0.17
N ALA A 102 12.24 16.09 0.49
CA ALA A 102 11.19 15.90 1.49
C ALA A 102 11.61 16.47 2.86
N PHE A 103 12.91 16.47 3.13
CA PHE A 103 13.50 17.04 4.35
C PHE A 103 13.28 18.55 4.47
N ALA A 104 13.41 19.30 3.37
CA ALA A 104 13.33 20.76 3.38
C ALA A 104 11.91 21.34 3.58
N ALA A 105 10.86 20.54 3.38
CA ALA A 105 9.47 21.00 3.54
C ALA A 105 8.74 20.35 4.73
N VAL A 106 9.13 19.14 5.15
CA VAL A 106 8.39 18.34 6.15
C VAL A 106 9.32 17.51 7.06
N GLY A 107 10.64 17.53 6.87
CA GLY A 107 11.58 16.81 7.74
C GLY A 107 11.50 15.28 7.68
N THR A 108 10.89 14.70 6.65
CA THR A 108 10.77 13.25 6.51
C THR A 108 11.71 12.70 5.44
N ALA A 109 12.14 11.46 5.64
CA ALA A 109 12.31 10.46 4.61
C ALA A 109 11.33 10.64 3.42
N SER A 110 11.66 10.12 2.23
CA SER A 110 10.74 10.18 1.08
C SER A 110 9.32 9.77 1.51
N VAL A 111 8.33 10.67 1.40
CA VAL A 111 6.94 10.44 1.81
C VAL A 111 6.41 9.12 1.30
N ALA A 112 6.72 8.75 0.05
CA ALA A 112 6.31 7.49 -0.54
C ALA A 112 6.88 6.25 0.18
N GLU A 113 8.14 6.27 0.59
CA GLU A 113 8.74 5.11 1.30
C GLU A 113 8.26 5.05 2.74
N ALA A 114 8.27 6.20 3.43
CA ALA A 114 7.81 6.28 4.82
C ALA A 114 6.34 5.84 4.93
N ALA A 115 5.46 6.33 4.05
CA ALA A 115 4.04 5.98 4.07
C ALA A 115 3.81 4.49 3.75
N ALA A 116 4.59 3.91 2.83
CA ALA A 116 4.50 2.48 2.55
C ALA A 116 4.97 1.61 3.72
N LEU A 117 6.01 2.05 4.44
CA LEU A 117 6.67 1.33 5.52
C LEU A 117 6.08 1.60 6.92
N ALA A 118 5.17 2.56 7.07
CA ALA A 118 4.61 2.96 8.37
C ALA A 118 3.97 1.80 9.14
N GLY A 119 3.37 0.83 8.43
CA GLY A 119 2.82 -0.40 9.01
C GLY A 119 3.81 -1.56 9.09
N GLY A 120 5.11 -1.32 8.86
CA GLY A 120 6.14 -2.34 8.72
C GLY A 120 6.07 -3.13 7.42
N GLY A 121 7.01 -4.06 7.24
CA GLY A 121 7.09 -4.95 6.08
C GLY A 121 8.42 -4.88 5.35
N GLU A 122 8.44 -5.50 4.18
CA GLU A 122 9.60 -5.59 3.29
C GLU A 122 9.43 -4.65 2.10
N LEU A 123 10.40 -3.75 1.89
CA LEU A 123 10.43 -2.87 0.72
C LEU A 123 10.76 -3.70 -0.53
N LEU A 124 9.77 -3.87 -1.40
CA LEU A 124 9.93 -4.58 -2.67
C LEU A 124 10.48 -3.66 -3.76
N VAL A 125 9.95 -2.43 -3.81
CA VAL A 125 10.36 -1.43 -4.81
C VAL A 125 10.63 -0.12 -4.09
N PRO A 126 11.88 0.36 -4.08
CA PRO A 126 12.21 1.66 -3.52
C PRO A 126 11.62 2.78 -4.37
N LYS A 127 11.69 4.01 -3.87
CA LYS A 127 11.05 5.18 -4.49
C LYS A 127 11.27 5.27 -6.00
N ARG A 128 10.18 5.22 -6.75
CA ARG A 128 10.11 5.57 -8.18
C ARG A 128 9.52 6.96 -8.37
N ARG A 129 9.83 7.59 -9.50
CA ARG A 129 9.23 8.85 -9.94
C ARG A 129 8.47 8.60 -11.23
N SER A 130 7.37 9.33 -11.46
CA SER A 130 6.64 9.26 -12.72
C SER A 130 7.53 9.63 -13.91
N ALA A 131 7.21 9.06 -15.08
CA ALA A 131 7.93 9.33 -16.32
C ALA A 131 7.61 10.72 -16.91
N ALA A 132 6.57 11.40 -16.40
CA ALA A 132 6.18 12.74 -16.83
C ALA A 132 7.31 13.77 -16.71
N ARG A 133 7.18 14.87 -17.45
CA ARG A 133 8.14 15.97 -17.48
C ARG A 133 7.40 17.30 -17.30
N PRO A 134 7.54 17.96 -16.13
CA PRO A 134 8.24 17.49 -14.92
C PRO A 134 7.52 16.31 -14.27
N ALA A 135 8.27 15.46 -13.54
CA ALA A 135 7.70 14.35 -12.77
C ALA A 135 6.98 14.89 -11.53
N ARG A 136 5.70 14.54 -11.34
CA ARG A 136 4.86 15.08 -10.27
C ARG A 136 4.36 14.02 -9.28
N ALA A 137 4.63 12.74 -9.53
CA ALA A 137 4.32 11.66 -8.61
C ALA A 137 5.57 10.84 -8.25
N THR A 138 5.54 10.25 -7.06
CA THR A 138 6.48 9.24 -6.57
C THR A 138 5.73 8.12 -5.87
N CYS A 139 6.22 6.89 -5.98
CA CYS A 139 5.65 5.77 -5.21
C CYS A 139 6.74 4.80 -4.71
N ALA A 140 6.40 3.99 -3.73
CA ALA A 140 7.19 2.85 -3.25
C ALA A 140 6.25 1.68 -2.94
N VAL A 141 6.74 0.44 -3.04
CA VAL A 141 5.93 -0.78 -2.86
C VAL A 141 6.48 -1.60 -1.70
N VAL A 142 5.62 -1.94 -0.75
CA VAL A 142 5.95 -2.74 0.44
C VAL A 142 5.03 -3.95 0.51
N ARG A 143 5.60 -5.09 0.89
CA ARG A 143 4.85 -6.28 1.29
C ARG A 143 4.83 -6.38 2.80
N ARG A 144 3.64 -6.38 3.41
CA ARG A 144 3.51 -6.61 4.85
C ARG A 144 3.74 -8.09 5.14
N SER A 145 4.43 -8.40 6.23
CA SER A 145 4.56 -9.78 6.70
C SER A 145 3.16 -10.30 7.08
N GLY A 146 2.69 -11.34 6.40
CA GLY A 146 1.40 -11.98 6.71
C GLY A 146 1.47 -12.69 8.06
N GLY A 147 1.10 -11.99 9.12
CA GLY A 147 1.04 -12.49 10.49
C GLY A 147 0.13 -11.60 11.35
N GLY A 148 -1.13 -12.00 11.48
CA GLY A 148 -2.13 -11.39 12.35
C GLY A 148 -2.90 -10.25 11.67
N THR A 149 -4.22 -10.36 11.69
CA THR A 149 -5.07 -9.17 11.76
C THR A 149 -4.43 -8.19 12.74
N ALA A 150 -4.01 -7.02 12.26
CA ALA A 150 -3.73 -5.93 13.17
C ALA A 150 -4.99 -5.74 14.00
N ASP A 151 -4.95 -6.16 15.27
CA ASP A 151 -5.86 -5.61 16.26
C ASP A 151 -5.53 -4.11 16.29
N PRO A 152 -6.45 -3.22 15.93
CA PRO A 152 -6.21 -1.80 15.91
C PRO A 152 -6.23 -1.22 17.34
N GLY A 153 -5.53 -1.82 18.31
CA GLY A 153 -5.66 -1.43 19.70
C GLY A 153 -4.60 -1.98 20.63
N ALA A 154 -3.39 -1.41 20.62
CA ALA A 154 -2.58 -1.29 21.83
C ALA A 154 -1.45 -0.27 21.64
N GLY A 155 -1.67 0.96 22.15
CA GLY A 155 -0.61 1.83 22.62
C GLY A 155 -0.16 2.97 21.70
N ALA A 156 -1.01 4.00 21.56
CA ALA A 156 -0.63 5.42 21.65
C ALA A 156 -1.91 6.25 21.47
N GLU A 157 -2.29 6.94 22.53
CA GLU A 157 -3.50 7.75 22.66
C GLU A 157 -3.51 8.95 21.69
N ASP A 158 -4.71 9.28 21.19
CA ASP A 158 -5.13 10.46 20.43
C ASP A 158 -4.62 10.66 18.99
N GLY A 159 -5.26 9.94 18.08
CA GLY A 159 -5.40 10.34 16.68
C GLY A 159 -6.50 9.52 16.02
N VAL A 160 -7.65 10.14 15.72
CA VAL A 160 -8.72 9.50 14.95
C VAL A 160 -8.12 9.00 13.63
N ARG A 161 -7.98 7.68 13.48
CA ARG A 161 -7.59 7.06 12.21
C ARG A 161 -8.73 7.33 11.23
N HIS A 162 -8.56 8.33 10.38
CA HIS A 162 -9.52 8.64 9.33
C HIS A 162 -9.39 7.59 8.23
N HIS A 163 -9.97 6.41 8.47
CA HIS A 163 -10.37 5.53 7.39
C HIS A 163 -11.42 6.30 6.59
N HIS A 164 -11.02 6.91 5.48
CA HIS A 164 -11.98 7.34 4.47
C HIS A 164 -12.55 6.06 3.84
N ALA A 165 -13.51 5.45 4.55
CA ALA A 165 -14.26 4.31 4.07
C ALA A 165 -15.09 4.76 2.88
N TYR A 166 -14.85 4.16 1.71
CA TYR A 166 -15.63 4.44 0.52
C TYR A 166 -17.05 3.92 0.71
N GLY A 167 -18.02 4.84 0.72
CA GLY A 167 -19.44 4.53 0.64
C GLY A 167 -19.76 3.89 -0.70
N HIS A 168 -20.31 2.68 -0.65
CA HIS A 168 -20.80 1.95 -1.81
C HIS A 168 -22.04 2.66 -2.39
N ALA A 169 -21.87 3.47 -3.44
CA ALA A 169 -23.00 3.96 -4.23
C ALA A 169 -23.25 2.98 -5.39
N HIS A 170 -23.98 1.91 -5.11
CA HIS A 170 -24.77 1.25 -6.14
C HIS A 170 -25.96 2.18 -6.45
N SER A 171 -26.03 2.72 -7.66
CA SER A 171 -27.29 3.24 -8.19
C SER A 171 -27.55 2.66 -9.56
N HIS A 172 -28.55 1.77 -9.57
CA HIS A 172 -29.17 1.09 -10.69
C HIS A 172 -29.42 2.01 -11.90
N ALA A 173 -29.10 1.46 -13.07
CA ALA A 173 -29.76 1.81 -14.30
C ALA A 173 -31.28 1.58 -14.17
N ARG A 174 -32.06 2.58 -14.57
CA ARG A 174 -33.41 2.42 -15.10
C ARG A 174 -33.58 3.33 -16.30
#